data_AF-A0A954K5C0-F1
#
_entry.id   AF-A0A954K5C0-F1
#
_cell.length_a   1.000
_cell.length_b   1.000
_cell.length_c   1.000
_cell.angle_alpha   90.00
_cell.angle_beta   90.00
_cell.angle_gamma   90.00
#
_symmetry.space_group_name_H-M   'P 1'
#
loop_
_entity.id
_entity.type
_entity.pdbx_description
1 polymer ?
#
loop_
_entity_poly.entity_id
_entity_poly.type
_entity_poly.pdbx_seq_one_letter_code
_entity_poly.pdbx_strand_id
1 'polypeptide(L)'
;NYHDWAAGCIRDSQGNLYIGLGSDYAQMDRPDDQIHWRGKILKITYNGNIEVIGSAFRYPTGLAINSKDEIYISDQQGVQNTFNEINFLIPGKSYGVPSQSDLRNKENLEETRAAIQVPHPWTRSVNGLTCIPKQFAYGSLFDQGLGCEYNQRFLIRFTTQKVGDTVQGATYYFTRADVPPDEHNFAGPMSVAVSPRGDIYVGSIHDSGWLGGQNTGSIVKLTPNGKLPNGIKELRATPDGFELEFFKPVDAKKAAEKDAYTIAGYTRVWSGSYASPDSGRYKVEVEDVTVSEDQKTVRLKVNELKEKFVYEVNCRQIGTGDEKLFPVTGHYSMNRIPKK
;
A
#
# COMPACT_ATOMS: atom_id res chain seq x y z
N ASN A 1 -2.10 5.58 -26.21
CA ASN A 1 -1.35 6.58 -25.43
C ASN A 1 -0.67 5.89 -24.25
N TYR A 2 0.51 6.33 -23.77
CA TYR A 2 1.19 5.75 -22.59
C TYR A 2 0.29 5.74 -21.33
N HIS A 3 -0.76 6.56 -21.31
CA HIS A 3 -1.69 6.70 -20.20
C HIS A 3 -3.01 5.91 -20.33
N ASP A 4 -3.16 5.07 -21.36
CA ASP A 4 -4.43 4.39 -21.66
C ASP A 4 -4.53 2.95 -21.14
N TRP A 5 -3.67 2.56 -20.19
CA TRP A 5 -3.60 1.18 -19.74
C TRP A 5 -4.89 0.76 -19.04
N ALA A 6 -5.33 -0.45 -19.37
CA ALA A 6 -6.27 -1.21 -18.58
C ALA A 6 -5.45 -2.13 -17.66
N ALA A 7 -5.67 -1.99 -16.37
CA ALA A 7 -4.89 -2.65 -15.35
C ALA A 7 -5.81 -3.33 -14.33
N GLY A 8 -5.27 -4.36 -13.68
CA GLY A 8 -6.04 -5.24 -12.81
C GLY A 8 -7.06 -6.12 -13.55
N CYS A 9 -7.50 -7.15 -12.84
CA CYS A 9 -8.58 -8.05 -13.22
C CYS A 9 -8.89 -8.90 -11.99
N ILE A 10 -9.79 -8.42 -11.13
CA ILE A 10 -10.23 -9.15 -9.92
C ILE A 10 -11.71 -9.47 -10.00
N ARG A 11 -12.14 -10.49 -9.26
CA ARG A 11 -13.55 -10.87 -9.16
C ARG A 11 -14.01 -10.85 -7.72
N ASP A 12 -15.21 -10.34 -7.50
CA ASP A 12 -15.91 -10.50 -6.22
C ASP A 12 -16.52 -11.90 -6.07
N SER A 13 -17.05 -12.20 -4.90
CA SER A 13 -17.72 -13.47 -4.60
C SER A 13 -18.94 -13.77 -5.47
N GLN A 14 -19.53 -12.75 -6.11
CA GLN A 14 -20.65 -12.88 -7.06
C GLN A 14 -20.16 -13.09 -8.51
N GLY A 15 -18.85 -13.05 -8.73
CA GLY A 15 -18.24 -13.22 -10.05
C GLY A 15 -18.22 -11.96 -10.91
N ASN A 16 -18.58 -10.79 -10.36
CA ASN A 16 -18.44 -9.52 -11.08
C ASN A 16 -16.95 -9.19 -11.24
N LEU A 17 -16.58 -8.72 -12.41
CA LEU A 17 -15.21 -8.37 -12.76
C LEU A 17 -14.95 -6.89 -12.47
N TYR A 18 -13.78 -6.56 -11.92
CA TYR A 18 -13.33 -5.18 -11.74
C TYR A 18 -12.03 -4.91 -12.51
N ILE A 19 -11.99 -3.76 -13.18
CA ILE A 19 -10.86 -3.30 -14.01
C ILE A 19 -10.58 -1.83 -13.71
N GLY A 20 -9.31 -1.47 -13.57
CA GLY A 20 -8.86 -0.08 -13.48
C GLY A 20 -8.39 0.46 -14.83
N LEU A 21 -8.73 1.72 -15.10
CA LEU A 21 -8.35 2.41 -16.32
C LEU A 21 -7.58 3.69 -16.00
N GLY A 22 -6.40 3.84 -16.60
CA GLY A 22 -5.56 5.03 -16.45
C GLY A 22 -6.29 6.32 -16.83
N SER A 23 -5.92 7.42 -16.18
CA SER A 23 -6.41 8.76 -16.47
C SER A 23 -5.70 9.37 -17.67
N ASP A 24 -6.44 10.16 -18.41
CA ASP A 24 -5.96 10.98 -19.51
C ASP A 24 -5.77 12.44 -19.11
N TYR A 25 -5.56 12.74 -17.81
CA TYR A 25 -5.46 14.09 -17.25
C TYR A 25 -4.55 15.05 -18.05
N ALA A 26 -3.50 14.53 -18.70
CA ALA A 26 -2.56 15.33 -19.49
C ALA A 26 -3.02 15.61 -20.95
N GLN A 27 -4.11 15.01 -21.41
CA GLN A 27 -4.58 15.06 -22.80
C GLN A 27 -5.78 16.02 -22.96
N MET A 28 -5.56 17.32 -22.73
CA MET A 28 -6.62 18.34 -22.64
C MET A 28 -7.55 18.39 -23.86
N ASP A 29 -7.03 18.14 -25.07
CA ASP A 29 -7.77 18.24 -26.33
C ASP A 29 -8.31 16.88 -26.84
N ARG A 30 -8.28 15.84 -26.00
CA ARG A 30 -8.72 14.51 -26.43
C ARG A 30 -10.21 14.49 -26.80
N PRO A 31 -10.64 13.83 -27.89
CA PRO A 31 -12.05 13.75 -28.27
C PRO A 31 -12.96 13.10 -27.20
N ASP A 32 -14.19 13.61 -27.07
CA ASP A 32 -15.17 13.17 -26.04
C ASP A 32 -15.53 11.67 -26.13
N ASP A 33 -15.52 11.10 -27.33
CA ASP A 33 -15.80 9.68 -27.57
C ASP A 33 -14.68 8.73 -27.08
N GLN A 34 -13.53 9.28 -26.65
CA GLN A 34 -12.37 8.50 -26.19
C GLN A 34 -12.06 8.63 -24.69
N ILE A 35 -12.75 9.52 -23.97
CA ILE A 35 -12.39 9.90 -22.59
C ILE A 35 -13.30 9.29 -21.53
N HIS A 36 -14.48 8.79 -21.92
CA HIS A 36 -15.57 8.43 -21.01
C HIS A 36 -15.14 7.53 -19.84
N TRP A 37 -14.31 6.52 -20.11
CA TRP A 37 -13.90 5.53 -19.11
C TRP A 37 -12.57 5.83 -18.43
N ARG A 38 -11.90 6.95 -18.74
CA ARG A 38 -10.55 7.23 -18.25
C ARG A 38 -10.55 7.64 -16.78
N GLY A 39 -9.54 7.18 -16.05
CA GLY A 39 -9.36 7.43 -14.62
C GLY A 39 -10.44 6.76 -13.75
N LYS A 40 -10.98 5.62 -14.18
CA LYS A 40 -12.12 4.93 -13.53
C LYS A 40 -11.77 3.52 -13.07
N ILE A 41 -12.51 3.08 -12.06
CA ILE A 41 -12.67 1.66 -11.74
C ILE A 41 -14.04 1.23 -12.24
N LEU A 42 -14.05 0.23 -13.13
CA LEU A 42 -15.26 -0.33 -13.69
C LEU A 42 -15.61 -1.63 -12.98
N LYS A 43 -16.90 -1.83 -12.73
CA LYS A 43 -17.49 -3.14 -12.41
C LYS A 43 -18.22 -3.65 -13.64
N ILE A 44 -17.94 -4.88 -14.02
CA ILE A 44 -18.55 -5.58 -15.14
C ILE A 44 -19.25 -6.81 -14.59
N THR A 45 -20.57 -6.79 -14.62
CA THR A 45 -21.38 -7.92 -14.15
C THR A 45 -21.39 -9.06 -15.17
N TYR A 46 -21.85 -10.24 -14.77
CA TYR A 46 -21.84 -11.42 -15.64
C TYR A 46 -22.66 -11.26 -16.94
N ASN A 47 -23.72 -10.42 -16.92
CA ASN A 47 -24.53 -10.14 -18.10
C ASN A 47 -23.93 -9.06 -19.02
N GLY A 48 -22.74 -8.52 -18.68
CA GLY A 48 -22.04 -7.50 -19.45
C GLY A 48 -22.38 -6.06 -19.09
N ASN A 49 -23.22 -5.80 -18.07
CA ASN A 49 -23.46 -4.42 -17.62
C ASN A 49 -22.19 -3.83 -17.00
N ILE A 50 -21.84 -2.62 -17.42
CA ILE A 50 -20.67 -1.86 -16.97
C ILE A 50 -21.12 -0.71 -16.08
N GLU A 51 -20.57 -0.63 -14.88
CA GLU A 51 -20.83 0.43 -13.91
C GLU A 51 -19.52 1.10 -13.51
N VAL A 52 -19.50 2.44 -13.44
CA VAL A 52 -18.39 3.18 -12.82
C VAL A 52 -18.57 3.12 -11.31
N ILE A 53 -17.62 2.52 -10.60
CA ILE A 53 -17.67 2.39 -9.14
C ILE A 53 -16.77 3.43 -8.45
N GLY A 54 -15.71 3.89 -9.10
CA GLY A 54 -14.86 4.97 -8.58
C GLY A 54 -14.20 5.76 -9.70
N SER A 55 -13.83 7.01 -9.40
CA SER A 55 -13.29 7.95 -10.38
C SER A 55 -12.06 8.71 -9.86
N ALA A 56 -11.49 9.55 -10.73
CA ALA A 56 -10.32 10.37 -10.44
C ALA A 56 -9.08 9.58 -9.97
N PHE A 57 -8.84 8.40 -10.54
CA PHE A 57 -7.58 7.68 -10.36
C PHE A 57 -6.55 8.10 -11.40
N ARG A 58 -5.25 8.13 -11.05
CA ARG A 58 -4.18 8.48 -11.99
C ARG A 58 -3.76 7.28 -12.85
N TYR A 59 -3.15 6.29 -12.23
CA TYR A 59 -2.76 4.99 -12.79
C TYR A 59 -3.07 3.89 -11.78
N PRO A 60 -4.33 3.40 -11.75
CA PRO A 60 -4.74 2.32 -10.85
C PRO A 60 -4.17 0.96 -11.32
N THR A 61 -2.88 0.74 -11.10
CA THR A 61 -2.11 -0.37 -11.71
C THR A 61 -2.42 -1.74 -11.10
N GLY A 62 -2.72 -1.80 -9.81
CA GLY A 62 -2.92 -3.03 -9.06
C GLY A 62 -4.28 -3.01 -8.36
N LEU A 63 -5.07 -4.07 -8.55
CA LEU A 63 -6.33 -4.28 -7.83
C LEU A 63 -6.20 -5.55 -7.00
N ALA A 64 -6.61 -5.49 -5.73
CA ALA A 64 -6.73 -6.65 -4.84
C ALA A 64 -8.11 -6.67 -4.19
N ILE A 65 -8.56 -7.85 -3.80
CA ILE A 65 -9.82 -8.06 -3.09
C ILE A 65 -9.60 -9.04 -1.96
N ASN A 66 -10.08 -8.71 -0.77
CA ASN A 66 -9.96 -9.59 0.40
C ASN A 66 -11.18 -10.53 0.52
N SER A 67 -11.19 -11.37 1.57
CA SER A 67 -12.28 -12.32 1.79
C SER A 67 -13.66 -11.72 2.09
N LYS A 68 -13.75 -10.40 2.22
CA LYS A 68 -14.99 -9.64 2.48
C LYS A 68 -15.49 -8.87 1.26
N ASP A 69 -14.92 -9.12 0.08
CA ASP A 69 -15.15 -8.34 -1.14
C ASP A 69 -14.76 -6.86 -1.02
N GLU A 70 -13.88 -6.51 -0.08
CA GLU A 70 -13.32 -5.16 0.00
C GLU A 70 -12.16 -5.01 -0.98
N ILE A 71 -12.20 -3.95 -1.79
CA ILE A 71 -11.28 -3.75 -2.91
C ILE A 71 -10.22 -2.71 -2.56
N TYR A 72 -8.96 -3.06 -2.82
CA TYR A 72 -7.79 -2.21 -2.67
C TYR A 72 -7.18 -1.90 -4.03
N ILE A 73 -6.75 -0.65 -4.23
CA ILE A 73 -6.23 -0.18 -5.53
C ILE A 73 -4.90 0.51 -5.29
N SER A 74 -3.83 0.06 -5.95
CA SER A 74 -2.59 0.82 -5.98
C SER A 74 -2.72 1.95 -7.00
N ASP A 75 -2.39 3.18 -6.61
CA ASP A 75 -2.31 4.31 -7.53
C ASP A 75 -0.95 5.00 -7.42
N GLN A 76 -0.45 5.49 -8.56
CA GLN A 76 0.94 5.91 -8.69
C GLN A 76 1.12 7.38 -8.38
N GLN A 77 2.20 7.68 -7.65
CA GLN A 77 2.62 9.05 -7.37
C GLN A 77 2.79 9.84 -8.67
N GLY A 78 2.28 11.07 -8.65
CA GLY A 78 2.50 12.08 -9.66
C GLY A 78 1.37 13.09 -9.63
N VAL A 79 1.67 14.33 -10.02
CA VAL A 79 0.70 15.43 -10.03
C VAL A 79 -0.02 15.53 -8.66
N GLN A 80 -1.35 15.56 -8.60
CA GLN A 80 -2.10 15.67 -7.34
C GLN A 80 -1.85 14.49 -6.36
N ASN A 81 -1.49 13.29 -6.86
CA ASN A 81 -1.12 12.16 -6.01
C ASN A 81 0.30 12.34 -5.49
N THR A 82 0.42 12.97 -4.33
CA THR A 82 1.71 13.31 -3.72
C THR A 82 2.50 12.11 -3.17
N PHE A 83 1.84 10.95 -3.04
CA PHE A 83 2.41 9.66 -2.65
C PHE A 83 2.04 8.58 -3.67
N ASN A 84 2.73 7.43 -3.63
CA ASN A 84 2.09 6.21 -4.11
C ASN A 84 0.98 5.86 -3.10
N GLU A 85 -0.11 5.29 -3.57
CA GLU A 85 -1.31 5.12 -2.76
C GLU A 85 -1.79 3.68 -2.81
N ILE A 86 -2.32 3.21 -1.69
CA ILE A 86 -3.22 2.06 -1.64
C ILE A 86 -4.56 2.61 -1.18
N ASN A 87 -5.46 2.75 -2.14
CA ASN A 87 -6.80 3.25 -1.99
C ASN A 87 -7.74 2.13 -1.55
N PHE A 88 -8.70 2.45 -0.66
CA PHE A 88 -9.82 1.56 -0.33
C PHE A 88 -11.03 2.01 -1.15
N LEU A 89 -11.56 1.13 -2.01
CA LEU A 89 -12.63 1.48 -2.93
C LEU A 89 -13.96 1.63 -2.19
N ILE A 90 -14.58 2.80 -2.32
CA ILE A 90 -15.90 3.14 -1.83
C ILE A 90 -16.72 3.54 -3.05
N PRO A 91 -17.83 2.83 -3.36
CA PRO A 91 -18.65 3.14 -4.52
C PRO A 91 -19.07 4.62 -4.59
N GLY A 92 -18.91 5.23 -5.77
CA GLY A 92 -19.28 6.61 -6.06
C GLY A 92 -18.29 7.67 -5.57
N LYS A 93 -17.09 7.28 -5.08
CA LYS A 93 -16.06 8.20 -4.60
C LYS A 93 -14.98 8.51 -5.64
N SER A 94 -14.28 9.63 -5.42
CA SER A 94 -13.25 10.21 -6.29
C SER A 94 -11.88 10.22 -5.58
N TYR A 95 -10.78 9.91 -6.27
CA TYR A 95 -9.47 9.59 -5.65
C TYR A 95 -8.29 10.49 -6.10
N GLY A 96 -8.54 11.77 -6.37
CA GLY A 96 -7.50 12.81 -6.39
C GLY A 96 -7.02 13.32 -7.75
N VAL A 97 -7.02 12.51 -8.81
CA VAL A 97 -6.59 12.93 -10.17
C VAL A 97 -7.72 12.83 -11.19
N PRO A 98 -8.49 13.92 -11.40
CA PRO A 98 -9.60 13.93 -12.36
C PRO A 98 -9.13 13.61 -13.78
N SER A 99 -9.90 12.80 -14.50
CA SER A 99 -9.73 12.62 -15.94
C SER A 99 -10.33 13.78 -16.73
N GLN A 100 -10.09 13.82 -18.04
CA GLN A 100 -10.72 14.84 -18.90
C GLN A 100 -12.25 14.75 -18.87
N SER A 101 -12.80 13.53 -18.78
CA SER A 101 -14.26 13.34 -18.68
C SER A 101 -14.79 13.89 -17.35
N ASP A 102 -14.07 13.69 -16.25
CA ASP A 102 -14.48 14.20 -14.93
C ASP A 102 -14.57 15.73 -14.94
N LEU A 103 -13.56 16.38 -15.55
CA LEU A 103 -13.48 17.84 -15.64
C LEU A 103 -14.54 18.44 -16.56
N ARG A 104 -14.75 17.86 -17.75
CA ARG A 104 -15.71 18.38 -18.74
C ARG A 104 -17.16 18.21 -18.28
N ASN A 105 -17.46 17.11 -17.59
CA ASN A 105 -18.79 16.86 -17.02
C ASN A 105 -19.03 17.59 -15.69
N LYS A 106 -18.01 18.24 -15.13
CA LYS A 106 -18.07 18.96 -13.84
C LYS A 106 -18.54 18.06 -12.70
N GLU A 107 -17.99 16.85 -12.64
CA GLU A 107 -18.29 15.89 -11.59
C GLU A 107 -17.95 16.45 -10.20
N ASN A 108 -18.64 15.94 -9.16
CA ASN A 108 -18.24 16.24 -7.78
C ASN A 108 -16.98 15.44 -7.42
N LEU A 109 -15.86 16.14 -7.31
CA LEU A 109 -14.53 15.55 -7.14
C LEU A 109 -13.96 15.78 -5.74
N GLU A 110 -14.82 15.73 -4.72
CA GLU A 110 -14.36 15.69 -3.33
C GLU A 110 -13.45 14.47 -3.12
N GLU A 111 -12.17 14.74 -2.87
CA GLU A 111 -11.14 13.71 -2.74
C GLU A 111 -11.43 12.79 -1.54
N THR A 112 -11.52 11.51 -1.84
CA THR A 112 -11.44 10.43 -0.85
C THR A 112 -9.98 10.08 -0.70
N ARG A 113 -9.40 10.51 0.43
CA ARG A 113 -7.99 10.28 0.74
C ARG A 113 -7.67 8.80 0.78
N ALA A 114 -6.51 8.42 0.24
CA ALA A 114 -6.02 7.06 0.27
C ALA A 114 -6.01 6.46 1.68
N ALA A 115 -6.31 5.17 1.78
CA ALA A 115 -6.21 4.45 3.04
C ALA A 115 -4.75 4.36 3.50
N ILE A 116 -3.82 4.19 2.55
CA ILE A 116 -2.40 4.17 2.82
C ILE A 116 -1.68 5.02 1.77
N GLN A 117 -0.98 6.04 2.23
CA GLN A 117 0.01 6.78 1.46
C GLN A 117 1.38 6.14 1.69
N VAL A 118 1.91 5.52 0.65
CA VAL A 118 3.15 4.74 0.70
C VAL A 118 4.35 5.69 0.57
N PRO A 119 5.31 5.67 1.51
CA PRO A 119 6.45 6.59 1.51
C PRO A 119 7.32 6.52 0.26
N HIS A 120 7.87 7.68 -0.10
CA HIS A 120 8.92 7.86 -1.11
C HIS A 120 10.09 8.61 -0.44
N PRO A 121 11.37 8.27 -0.68
CA PRO A 121 11.87 7.37 -1.72
C PRO A 121 11.94 5.88 -1.32
N TRP A 122 11.37 5.50 -0.18
CA TRP A 122 11.31 4.10 0.27
C TRP A 122 10.67 3.18 -0.78
N THR A 123 9.55 3.61 -1.35
CA THR A 123 9.00 3.09 -2.61
C THR A 123 9.10 4.16 -3.69
N ARG A 124 9.06 3.74 -4.95
CA ARG A 124 9.01 4.63 -6.11
C ARG A 124 7.82 4.34 -7.01
N SER A 125 7.32 3.10 -7.02
CA SER A 125 6.28 2.66 -7.94
C SER A 125 5.62 1.39 -7.38
N VAL A 126 4.45 1.56 -6.76
CA VAL A 126 3.68 0.45 -6.17
C VAL A 126 2.64 0.00 -7.17
N ASN A 127 2.75 -1.26 -7.59
CA ASN A 127 1.98 -1.81 -8.70
C ASN A 127 1.04 -2.93 -8.22
N GLY A 128 1.02 -4.06 -8.92
CA GLY A 128 0.13 -5.19 -8.64
C GLY A 128 -0.03 -5.48 -7.15
N LEU A 129 -1.28 -5.64 -6.75
CA LEU A 129 -1.66 -5.96 -5.39
C LEU A 129 -2.28 -7.36 -5.35
N THR A 130 -2.21 -8.02 -4.19
CA THR A 130 -3.04 -9.19 -3.88
C THR A 130 -3.32 -9.25 -2.38
N CYS A 131 -4.41 -9.91 -1.98
CA CYS A 131 -4.66 -10.24 -0.58
C CYS A 131 -4.23 -11.68 -0.31
N ILE A 132 -3.57 -11.91 0.83
CA ILE A 132 -3.05 -13.23 1.19
C ILE A 132 -4.22 -14.17 1.51
N PRO A 133 -4.36 -15.30 0.79
CA PRO A 133 -5.51 -16.17 0.96
C PRO A 133 -5.32 -17.16 2.12
N LYS A 134 -6.41 -17.80 2.59
CA LYS A 134 -6.40 -18.70 3.76
C LYS A 134 -5.43 -19.88 3.62
N GLN A 135 -5.22 -20.36 2.40
CA GLN A 135 -4.30 -21.48 2.11
C GLN A 135 -2.81 -21.11 2.18
N PHE A 136 -2.48 -19.84 2.38
CA PHE A 136 -1.08 -19.44 2.56
C PHE A 136 -0.51 -20.08 3.83
N ALA A 137 0.74 -20.54 3.77
CA ALA A 137 1.35 -21.35 4.84
C ALA A 137 1.41 -20.63 6.20
N TYR A 138 1.32 -19.30 6.20
CA TYR A 138 1.35 -18.47 7.39
C TYR A 138 -0.02 -17.84 7.65
N GLY A 139 -0.88 -18.56 8.38
CA GLY A 139 -2.26 -18.12 8.64
C GLY A 139 -2.37 -16.77 9.37
N SER A 140 -1.33 -16.34 10.10
CA SER A 140 -1.27 -15.02 10.75
C SER A 140 -1.27 -13.84 9.77
N LEU A 141 -1.04 -14.10 8.48
CA LEU A 141 -1.02 -13.12 7.40
C LEU A 141 -2.30 -13.11 6.57
N PHE A 142 -3.27 -13.98 6.87
CA PHE A 142 -4.51 -14.07 6.12
C PHE A 142 -5.21 -12.71 5.99
N ASP A 143 -5.70 -12.40 4.79
CA ASP A 143 -6.34 -11.15 4.38
C ASP A 143 -5.48 -9.88 4.45
N GLN A 144 -4.22 -9.97 4.87
CA GLN A 144 -3.28 -8.87 4.70
C GLN A 144 -2.91 -8.72 3.22
N GLY A 145 -2.60 -7.49 2.82
CA GLY A 145 -2.27 -7.19 1.44
C GLY A 145 -0.79 -7.33 1.13
N LEU A 146 -0.46 -7.64 -0.11
CA LEU A 146 0.87 -7.55 -0.71
C LEU A 146 0.85 -6.57 -1.87
N GLY A 147 1.97 -5.90 -2.11
CA GLY A 147 2.15 -4.98 -3.23
C GLY A 147 3.53 -5.06 -3.86
N CYS A 148 3.60 -4.80 -5.16
CA CYS A 148 4.82 -4.85 -5.96
C CYS A 148 5.53 -3.49 -6.03
N GLU A 149 6.64 -3.31 -5.32
CA GLU A 149 7.50 -2.12 -5.49
C GLU A 149 8.50 -2.36 -6.62
N TYR A 150 8.29 -1.68 -7.75
CA TYR A 150 9.00 -1.92 -9.00
C TYR A 150 10.48 -1.49 -8.96
N ASN A 151 10.78 -0.25 -8.59
CA ASN A 151 12.13 0.29 -8.76
C ASN A 151 13.10 -0.28 -7.73
N GLN A 152 12.66 -0.37 -6.47
CA GLN A 152 13.49 -0.88 -5.37
C GLN A 152 13.44 -2.40 -5.23
N ARG A 153 12.62 -3.08 -6.04
CA ARG A 153 12.65 -4.54 -6.26
C ARG A 153 12.38 -5.33 -4.99
N PHE A 154 11.26 -5.05 -4.35
CA PHE A 154 10.77 -5.83 -3.21
C PHE A 154 9.24 -5.86 -3.21
N LEU A 155 8.69 -6.76 -2.39
CA LEU A 155 7.27 -6.74 -2.06
C LEU A 155 7.04 -6.00 -0.76
N ILE A 156 6.01 -5.16 -0.73
CA ILE A 156 5.44 -4.61 0.51
C ILE A 156 4.33 -5.50 1.03
N ARG A 157 4.08 -5.41 2.33
CA ARG A 157 2.88 -5.90 2.99
C ARG A 157 2.08 -4.70 3.49
N PHE A 158 0.75 -4.78 3.49
CA PHE A 158 -0.09 -3.73 4.04
C PHE A 158 -1.27 -4.26 4.87
N THR A 159 -1.68 -3.46 5.85
CA THR A 159 -2.82 -3.71 6.74
C THR A 159 -3.69 -2.46 6.85
N THR A 160 -4.99 -2.63 7.07
CA THR A 160 -5.94 -1.52 7.23
C THR A 160 -6.67 -1.58 8.57
N GLN A 161 -7.10 -0.41 9.00
CA GLN A 161 -7.81 -0.12 10.24
C GLN A 161 -8.96 0.83 9.91
N LYS A 162 -10.19 0.42 10.23
CA LYS A 162 -11.35 1.32 10.19
C LYS A 162 -11.31 2.25 11.41
N VAL A 163 -11.36 3.56 11.17
CA VAL A 163 -11.34 4.60 12.21
C VAL A 163 -12.48 5.57 11.93
N GLY A 164 -13.60 5.41 12.66
CA GLY A 164 -14.82 6.15 12.36
C GLY A 164 -15.37 5.80 10.97
N ASP A 165 -15.49 6.81 10.11
CA ASP A 165 -15.95 6.72 8.73
C ASP A 165 -14.82 6.52 7.70
N THR A 166 -13.56 6.57 8.13
CA THR A 166 -12.40 6.38 7.25
C THR A 166 -11.79 4.98 7.39
N VAL A 167 -11.16 4.52 6.32
CA VAL A 167 -10.22 3.40 6.33
C VAL A 167 -8.84 4.01 6.19
N GLN A 168 -7.93 3.63 7.08
CA GLN A 168 -6.55 4.05 7.05
C GLN A 168 -5.64 2.86 7.41
N GLY A 169 -4.33 2.94 7.27
CA GLY A 169 -3.52 1.75 7.49
C GLY A 169 -2.03 1.94 7.41
N ALA A 170 -1.31 0.82 7.44
CA ALA A 170 0.13 0.81 7.41
C ALA A 170 0.71 -0.16 6.39
N THR A 171 1.93 0.15 5.96
CA THR A 171 2.72 -0.64 5.04
C THR A 171 4.09 -0.97 5.65
N TYR A 172 4.63 -2.12 5.25
CA TYR A 172 5.86 -2.72 5.77
C TYR A 172 6.59 -3.43 4.64
N TYR A 173 7.86 -3.74 4.84
CA TYR A 173 8.51 -4.73 3.98
C TYR A 173 7.86 -6.11 4.13
N PHE A 174 7.69 -6.82 3.02
CA PHE A 174 7.39 -8.26 3.00
C PHE A 174 8.63 -9.08 2.60
N THR A 175 9.35 -8.66 1.57
CA THR A 175 10.66 -9.21 1.21
C THR A 175 11.75 -8.20 1.49
N ARG A 176 12.99 -8.68 1.67
CA ARG A 176 14.13 -7.78 1.87
C ARG A 176 14.46 -7.04 0.57
N ALA A 177 14.91 -5.80 0.70
CA ALA A 177 15.38 -4.97 -0.42
C ALA A 177 16.90 -5.03 -0.62
N ASP A 178 17.63 -5.69 0.27
CA ASP A 178 19.10 -5.82 0.26
C ASP A 178 19.59 -7.04 -0.54
N VAL A 179 18.69 -7.74 -1.23
CA VAL A 179 19.02 -8.89 -2.07
C VAL A 179 19.27 -8.37 -3.49
N PRO A 180 20.41 -8.68 -4.14
CA PRO A 180 20.67 -8.29 -5.52
C PRO A 180 19.60 -8.84 -6.49
N PRO A 181 19.35 -8.14 -7.61
CA PRO A 181 18.44 -8.61 -8.66
C PRO A 181 19.16 -9.63 -9.55
N ASP A 182 19.22 -10.88 -9.09
CA ASP A 182 19.69 -12.01 -9.90
C ASP A 182 18.49 -12.88 -10.34
N GLU A 183 18.77 -14.09 -10.85
CA GLU A 183 17.74 -15.04 -11.28
C GLU A 183 16.81 -15.52 -10.15
N HIS A 184 17.17 -15.27 -8.89
CA HIS A 184 16.39 -15.66 -7.70
C HIS A 184 15.65 -14.49 -7.05
N ASN A 185 15.80 -13.28 -7.57
CA ASN A 185 15.15 -12.09 -7.06
C ASN A 185 14.48 -11.27 -8.17
N PHE A 186 13.76 -10.23 -7.78
CA PHE A 186 12.92 -9.50 -8.72
C PHE A 186 13.73 -8.56 -9.63
N ALA A 187 13.45 -8.59 -10.93
CA ALA A 187 13.95 -7.58 -11.87
C ALA A 187 13.29 -6.21 -11.63
N GLY A 188 11.96 -6.23 -11.41
CA GLY A 188 11.09 -5.10 -11.16
C GLY A 188 9.65 -5.60 -11.01
N PRO A 189 9.20 -5.92 -9.78
CA PRO A 189 7.88 -6.47 -9.51
C PRO A 189 6.77 -5.62 -10.12
N MET A 190 5.85 -6.27 -10.84
CA MET A 190 4.70 -5.62 -11.47
C MET A 190 3.37 -6.31 -11.14
N SER A 191 3.34 -7.64 -11.12
CA SER A 191 2.15 -8.40 -10.75
C SER A 191 2.47 -9.42 -9.67
N VAL A 192 1.50 -9.73 -8.81
CA VAL A 192 1.64 -10.71 -7.74
C VAL A 192 0.37 -11.54 -7.61
N ALA A 193 0.52 -12.85 -7.41
CA ALA A 193 -0.59 -13.75 -7.11
C ALA A 193 -0.13 -14.87 -6.17
N VAL A 194 -1.07 -15.40 -5.37
CA VAL A 194 -0.82 -16.56 -4.51
C VAL A 194 -1.53 -17.77 -5.09
N SER A 195 -0.79 -18.85 -5.35
CA SER A 195 -1.34 -20.09 -5.88
C SER A 195 -2.18 -20.84 -4.84
N PRO A 196 -3.02 -21.82 -5.26
CA PRO A 196 -3.73 -22.70 -4.32
C PRO A 196 -2.82 -23.50 -3.37
N ARG A 197 -1.53 -23.65 -3.68
CA ARG A 197 -0.54 -24.33 -2.81
C ARG A 197 0.14 -23.38 -1.83
N GLY A 198 -0.18 -22.09 -1.86
CA GLY A 198 0.45 -21.07 -1.00
C GLY A 198 1.78 -20.51 -1.55
N ASP A 199 2.21 -20.91 -2.75
CA ASP A 199 3.35 -20.26 -3.42
C ASP A 199 2.97 -18.85 -3.91
N ILE A 200 3.87 -17.88 -3.78
CA ILE A 200 3.71 -16.53 -4.35
C ILE A 200 4.42 -16.49 -5.71
N TYR A 201 3.72 -16.01 -6.73
CA TYR A 201 4.28 -15.77 -8.06
C TYR A 201 4.32 -14.27 -8.33
N VAL A 202 5.48 -13.77 -8.76
CA VAL A 202 5.70 -12.35 -9.04
C VAL A 202 6.14 -12.20 -10.49
N GLY A 203 5.29 -11.58 -11.31
CA GLY A 203 5.67 -11.15 -12.66
C GLY A 203 6.47 -9.86 -12.57
N SER A 204 7.68 -9.88 -13.10
CA SER A 204 8.63 -8.78 -13.06
C SER A 204 9.07 -8.36 -14.45
N ILE A 205 9.35 -7.07 -14.62
CA ILE A 205 9.99 -6.54 -15.83
C ILE A 205 11.19 -5.68 -15.45
N HIS A 206 12.11 -5.50 -16.38
CA HIS A 206 13.07 -4.41 -16.36
C HIS A 206 12.93 -3.65 -17.67
N ASP A 207 12.39 -2.44 -17.58
CA ASP A 207 12.37 -1.49 -18.68
C ASP A 207 13.63 -0.62 -18.63
N SER A 208 14.43 -0.71 -19.67
CA SER A 208 15.64 0.10 -19.85
C SER A 208 15.33 1.55 -20.22
N GLY A 209 14.09 1.84 -20.64
CA GLY A 209 13.64 3.17 -21.03
C GLY A 209 14.55 3.81 -22.09
N TRP A 210 14.87 5.08 -21.89
CA TRP A 210 15.72 5.87 -22.79
C TRP A 210 17.20 5.46 -22.81
N LEU A 211 17.63 4.55 -21.91
CA LEU A 211 19.01 4.08 -21.83
C LEU A 211 19.33 3.06 -22.94
N GLY A 212 18.33 2.60 -23.71
CA GLY A 212 18.51 1.76 -24.89
C GLY A 212 19.03 0.36 -24.60
N GLY A 213 18.84 -0.12 -23.36
CA GLY A 213 19.21 -1.47 -22.94
C GLY A 213 18.20 -2.52 -23.43
N GLN A 214 18.48 -3.80 -23.13
CA GLN A 214 17.51 -4.86 -23.39
C GLN A 214 16.42 -4.82 -22.31
N ASN A 215 15.17 -4.75 -22.74
CA ASN A 215 14.04 -4.97 -21.86
C ASN A 215 13.94 -6.46 -21.53
N THR A 216 13.87 -6.79 -20.24
CA THR A 216 13.80 -8.17 -19.77
C THR A 216 12.57 -8.38 -18.89
N GLY A 217 12.18 -9.64 -18.71
CA GLY A 217 11.08 -10.02 -17.83
C GLY A 217 11.32 -11.39 -17.22
N SER A 218 10.77 -11.59 -16.03
CA SER A 218 10.88 -12.85 -15.30
C SER A 218 9.62 -13.12 -14.49
N ILE A 219 9.39 -14.39 -14.18
CA ILE A 219 8.41 -14.80 -13.18
C ILE A 219 9.20 -15.42 -12.03
N VAL A 220 9.15 -14.80 -10.86
CA VAL A 220 9.81 -15.30 -9.65
C VAL A 220 8.79 -16.04 -8.80
N LYS A 221 9.14 -17.26 -8.38
CA LYS A 221 8.35 -18.06 -7.45
C LYS A 221 8.96 -18.00 -6.06
N LEU A 222 8.19 -17.53 -5.08
CA LEU A 222 8.56 -17.63 -3.66
C LEU A 222 7.77 -18.79 -3.03
N THR A 223 8.50 -19.77 -2.50
CA THR A 223 7.91 -20.92 -1.79
C THR A 223 8.10 -20.69 -0.28
N PRO A 224 7.03 -20.61 0.52
CA PRO A 224 7.15 -20.54 1.98
C PRO A 224 7.96 -21.72 2.53
N ASN A 225 8.97 -21.44 3.35
CA ASN A 225 9.83 -22.46 3.95
C ASN A 225 9.34 -22.95 5.32
N GLY A 226 8.15 -22.50 5.77
CA GLY A 226 7.58 -22.83 7.07
C GLY A 226 8.14 -22.02 8.25
N LYS A 227 9.04 -21.07 8.02
CA LYS A 227 9.65 -20.21 9.05
C LYS A 227 9.50 -18.73 8.66
N LEU A 228 8.61 -18.02 9.35
CA LEU A 228 8.61 -16.55 9.32
C LEU A 228 9.60 -15.99 10.35
N PRO A 229 10.39 -14.95 9.98
CA PRO A 229 11.12 -14.19 10.97
C PRO A 229 10.13 -13.53 11.95
N ASN A 230 10.54 -13.32 13.19
CA ASN A 230 9.80 -12.38 14.04
C ASN A 230 9.96 -10.95 13.49
N GLY A 231 9.02 -10.06 13.78
CA GLY A 231 8.98 -8.68 13.30
C GLY A 231 7.59 -8.09 13.46
N ILE A 232 7.43 -6.83 13.06
CA ILE A 232 6.14 -6.14 13.12
C ILE A 232 5.16 -6.86 12.19
N LYS A 233 4.12 -7.45 12.79
CA LYS A 233 2.96 -8.05 12.15
C LYS A 233 1.90 -6.98 11.83
N GLU A 234 1.63 -6.05 12.74
CA GLU A 234 0.65 -5.00 12.50
C GLU A 234 1.01 -3.75 13.30
N LEU A 235 0.81 -2.58 12.70
CA LEU A 235 0.93 -1.27 13.29
C LEU A 235 -0.44 -0.60 13.20
N ARG A 236 -0.98 -0.23 14.35
CA ARG A 236 -2.30 0.38 14.48
C ARG A 236 -2.17 1.72 15.19
N ALA A 237 -2.98 2.70 14.82
CA ALA A 237 -3.11 3.91 15.61
C ALA A 237 -4.02 3.66 16.80
N THR A 238 -3.70 4.32 17.90
CA THR A 238 -4.54 4.44 19.10
C THR A 238 -4.82 5.93 19.36
N PRO A 239 -5.75 6.28 20.26
CA PRO A 239 -6.07 7.69 20.52
C PRO A 239 -4.89 8.54 21.00
N ASP A 240 -3.86 7.92 21.57
CA ASP A 240 -2.71 8.56 22.19
C ASP A 240 -1.36 8.04 21.68
N GLY A 241 -1.35 7.32 20.55
CA GLY A 241 -0.11 6.85 19.92
C GLY A 241 -0.32 5.64 19.02
N PHE A 242 0.50 4.61 19.21
CA PHE A 242 0.55 3.45 18.32
C PHE A 242 0.58 2.12 19.08
N GLU A 243 0.11 1.07 18.42
CA GLU A 243 0.24 -0.32 18.87
C GLU A 243 0.99 -1.11 17.79
N LEU A 244 2.08 -1.78 18.19
CA LEU A 244 2.88 -2.67 17.36
C LEU A 244 2.63 -4.10 17.80
N GLU A 245 1.97 -4.90 16.97
CA GLU A 245 1.87 -6.35 17.14
C GLU A 245 3.04 -7.04 16.42
N PHE A 246 3.64 -8.05 17.04
CA PHE A 246 4.73 -8.86 16.53
C PHE A 246 4.30 -10.31 16.25
N PHE A 247 4.94 -10.99 15.30
CA PHE A 247 4.62 -12.39 14.97
C PHE A 247 4.88 -13.36 16.13
N LYS A 248 5.91 -13.10 16.93
CA LYS A 248 6.33 -13.88 18.11
C LYS A 248 6.66 -12.92 19.26
N PRO A 249 6.76 -13.41 20.51
CA PRO A 249 7.20 -12.60 21.65
C PRO A 249 8.52 -11.85 21.38
N VAL A 250 8.63 -10.64 21.91
CA VAL A 250 9.85 -9.82 21.94
C VAL A 250 10.50 -9.84 23.33
N ASP A 251 11.75 -9.40 23.44
CA ASP A 251 12.42 -9.25 24.73
C ASP A 251 11.76 -8.12 25.52
N ALA A 252 11.07 -8.46 26.61
CA ALA A 252 10.28 -7.50 27.40
C ALA A 252 11.11 -6.33 27.96
N LYS A 253 12.39 -6.55 28.30
CA LYS A 253 13.24 -5.49 28.86
C LYS A 253 13.65 -4.52 27.75
N LYS A 254 14.15 -5.03 26.63
CA LYS A 254 14.52 -4.20 25.47
C LYS A 254 13.30 -3.48 24.89
N ALA A 255 12.16 -4.16 24.85
CA ALA A 255 10.92 -3.61 24.30
C ALA A 255 10.32 -2.50 25.17
N ALA A 256 10.60 -2.46 26.48
CA ALA A 256 10.14 -1.42 27.39
C ALA A 256 10.99 -0.13 27.35
N GLU A 257 12.13 -0.14 26.66
CA GLU A 257 13.01 1.02 26.52
C GLU A 257 12.41 2.03 25.52
N LYS A 258 12.19 3.28 25.95
CA LYS A 258 11.61 4.32 25.08
C LYS A 258 12.47 4.60 23.84
N ASP A 259 13.79 4.61 24.00
CA ASP A 259 14.74 4.87 22.92
C ASP A 259 14.90 3.68 21.96
N ALA A 260 14.27 2.54 22.27
CA ALA A 260 14.12 1.44 21.31
C ALA A 260 13.20 1.81 20.14
N TYR A 261 12.49 2.94 20.20
CA TYR A 261 11.56 3.39 19.16
C TYR A 261 11.92 4.77 18.64
N THR A 262 11.79 4.96 17.34
CA THR A 262 11.87 6.28 16.71
C THR A 262 10.64 6.50 15.85
N ILE A 263 10.06 7.69 15.95
CA ILE A 263 8.85 8.05 15.23
C ILE A 263 9.01 9.42 14.59
N ALA A 264 8.68 9.52 13.31
CA ALA A 264 8.63 10.78 12.58
C ALA A 264 7.30 10.90 11.83
N GLY A 265 6.62 12.04 11.99
CA GLY A 265 5.42 12.37 11.25
C GLY A 265 5.73 13.36 10.12
N TYR A 266 5.10 13.20 8.96
CA TYR A 266 5.19 14.14 7.85
C TYR A 266 3.95 14.07 6.96
N THR A 267 3.76 15.06 6.10
CA THR A 267 2.71 15.06 5.07
C THR A 267 3.28 15.60 3.77
N ARG A 268 2.47 15.76 2.72
CA ARG A 268 2.85 16.41 1.48
C ARG A 268 1.72 17.29 0.98
N VAL A 269 2.08 18.43 0.42
CA VAL A 269 1.14 19.35 -0.21
C VAL A 269 1.55 19.49 -1.67
N TRP A 270 0.61 19.23 -2.57
CA TRP A 270 0.85 19.41 -3.98
C TRP A 270 0.90 20.90 -4.33
N SER A 271 1.90 21.31 -5.10
CA SER A 271 2.11 22.70 -5.54
C SER A 271 2.30 22.83 -7.06
N GLY A 272 1.84 21.83 -7.83
CA GLY A 272 1.89 21.83 -9.30
C GLY A 272 3.02 21.00 -9.91
N SER A 273 3.97 20.50 -9.12
CA SER A 273 5.07 19.65 -9.60
C SER A 273 4.68 18.18 -9.77
N TYR A 274 5.50 17.41 -10.50
CA TYR A 274 5.32 15.95 -10.62
C TYR A 274 5.56 15.25 -9.28
N ALA A 275 6.66 15.58 -8.61
CA ALA A 275 6.99 15.06 -7.29
C ALA A 275 6.78 16.14 -6.22
N SER A 276 6.28 15.74 -5.05
CA SER A 276 6.11 16.63 -3.90
C SER A 276 7.10 16.25 -2.80
N PRO A 277 7.92 17.18 -2.31
CA PRO A 277 8.78 16.92 -1.16
C PRO A 277 7.96 16.78 0.12
N ASP A 278 8.55 16.12 1.12
CA ASP A 278 7.96 16.05 2.45
C ASP A 278 7.74 17.46 3.02
N SER A 279 6.58 17.66 3.60
CA SER A 279 6.12 18.90 4.23
C SER A 279 5.80 18.64 5.69
N GLY A 280 6.07 19.62 6.55
CA GLY A 280 5.69 19.56 7.97
C GLY A 280 6.33 18.41 8.76
N ARG A 281 7.49 17.91 8.33
CA ARG A 281 8.18 16.80 9.02
C ARG A 281 8.52 17.20 10.46
N TYR A 282 8.23 16.33 11.41
CA TYR A 282 8.54 16.53 12.82
C TYR A 282 8.88 15.20 13.51
N LYS A 283 9.64 15.29 14.61
CA LYS A 283 9.93 14.15 15.48
C LYS A 283 8.79 13.98 16.48
N VAL A 284 8.35 12.74 16.68
CA VAL A 284 7.35 12.36 17.68
C VAL A 284 8.11 11.72 18.84
N GLU A 285 7.88 12.21 20.06
CA GLU A 285 8.53 11.70 21.27
C GLU A 285 7.67 10.60 21.90
N VAL A 286 8.30 9.49 22.25
CA VAL A 286 7.65 8.39 22.98
C VAL A 286 7.63 8.73 24.47
N GLU A 287 6.44 8.94 25.01
CA GLU A 287 6.24 9.31 26.41
C GLU A 287 6.18 8.10 27.32
N ASP A 288 5.60 7.00 26.85
CA ASP A 288 5.44 5.76 27.62
C ASP A 288 5.41 4.53 26.71
N VAL A 289 5.87 3.41 27.24
CA VAL A 289 5.89 2.12 26.55
C VAL A 289 5.33 1.04 27.45
N THR A 290 4.28 0.37 26.98
CA THR A 290 3.69 -0.78 27.67
C THR A 290 3.82 -2.02 26.81
N VAL A 291 4.37 -3.09 27.36
CA VAL A 291 4.49 -4.40 26.70
C VAL A 291 3.37 -5.32 27.23
N SER A 292 2.65 -6.02 26.35
CA SER A 292 1.61 -6.96 26.74
C SER A 292 2.17 -8.16 27.52
N GLU A 293 1.31 -8.85 28.28
CA GLU A 293 1.70 -10.03 29.08
C GLU A 293 2.29 -11.16 28.22
N ASP A 294 1.74 -11.37 27.02
CA ASP A 294 2.24 -12.36 26.04
C ASP A 294 3.47 -11.89 25.26
N GLN A 295 3.91 -10.65 25.52
CA GLN A 295 5.08 -9.99 24.93
C GLN A 295 5.00 -9.88 23.39
N LYS A 296 3.80 -9.96 22.81
CA LYS A 296 3.60 -9.83 21.36
C LYS A 296 3.12 -8.45 20.95
N THR A 297 2.75 -7.60 21.89
CA THR A 297 2.22 -6.26 21.60
C THR A 297 2.97 -5.22 22.41
N VAL A 298 3.36 -4.14 21.73
CA VAL A 298 3.91 -2.95 22.36
C VAL A 298 2.99 -1.78 22.08
N ARG A 299 2.49 -1.13 23.13
CA ARG A 299 1.78 0.14 23.05
C ARG A 299 2.74 1.29 23.32
N LEU A 300 2.80 2.22 22.38
CA LEU A 300 3.58 3.45 22.45
C LEU A 300 2.62 4.61 22.67
N LYS A 301 2.73 5.28 23.82
CA LYS A 301 2.09 6.58 24.03
C LYS A 301 3.04 7.67 23.55
N VAL A 302 2.52 8.65 22.82
CA VAL A 302 3.32 9.73 22.22
C VAL A 302 2.82 11.10 22.62
N ASN A 303 3.70 12.10 22.49
CA ASN A 303 3.39 13.48 22.85
C ASN A 303 2.38 14.15 21.92
N GLU A 304 2.42 13.85 20.62
CA GLU A 304 1.60 14.54 19.62
C GLU A 304 1.30 13.67 18.39
N LEU A 305 0.04 13.70 17.96
CA LEU A 305 -0.44 13.17 16.69
C LEU A 305 -1.19 14.26 15.91
N LYS A 306 -1.00 14.27 14.60
CA LYS A 306 -1.71 15.06 13.59
C LYS A 306 -2.46 14.16 12.63
N GLU A 307 -3.70 14.54 12.31
CA GLU A 307 -4.47 13.97 11.21
C GLU A 307 -3.89 14.40 9.85
N LYS A 308 -4.11 13.58 8.83
CA LYS A 308 -3.61 13.72 7.45
C LYS A 308 -2.08 13.69 7.35
N PHE A 309 -1.44 12.93 8.23
CA PHE A 309 0.00 12.68 8.25
C PHE A 309 0.31 11.21 8.02
N VAL A 310 1.51 10.95 7.51
CA VAL A 310 2.14 9.63 7.47
C VAL A 310 3.20 9.58 8.58
N TYR A 311 3.24 8.46 9.29
CA TYR A 311 4.19 8.21 10.39
C TYR A 311 5.11 7.08 10.02
N GLU A 312 6.41 7.33 10.06
CA GLU A 312 7.42 6.28 10.08
C GLU A 312 7.64 5.88 11.54
N VAL A 313 7.29 4.63 11.87
CA VAL A 313 7.45 4.05 13.21
C VAL A 313 8.47 2.93 13.11
N ASN A 314 9.62 3.11 13.74
CA ASN A 314 10.71 2.14 13.76
C ASN A 314 10.94 1.61 15.18
N CYS A 315 11.28 0.33 15.29
CA CYS A 315 11.83 -0.27 16.50
C CYS A 315 13.26 -0.77 16.27
N ARG A 316 14.06 -0.82 17.34
CA ARG A 316 15.35 -1.50 17.35
C ARG A 316 15.17 -3.03 17.25
N GLN A 317 16.28 -3.75 17.24
CA GLN A 317 16.32 -5.21 17.32
C GLN A 317 15.98 -5.68 18.75
N ILE A 318 14.68 -5.66 19.07
CA ILE A 318 14.12 -6.04 20.37
C ILE A 318 13.69 -7.51 20.43
N GLY A 319 14.06 -8.32 19.44
CA GLY A 319 13.74 -9.75 19.40
C GLY A 319 14.37 -10.54 20.56
N THR A 320 13.79 -11.72 20.82
CA THR A 320 14.36 -12.70 21.76
C THR A 320 15.54 -13.43 21.10
N GLY A 321 16.68 -13.53 21.79
CA GLY A 321 17.87 -14.20 21.26
C GLY A 321 18.53 -13.44 20.10
N ASP A 322 19.13 -14.18 19.17
CA ASP A 322 19.94 -13.64 18.06
C ASP A 322 19.15 -13.49 16.73
N GLU A 323 17.87 -13.87 16.70
CA GLU A 323 17.02 -13.73 15.51
C GLU A 323 16.77 -12.23 15.22
N LYS A 324 17.24 -11.75 14.06
CA LYS A 324 16.97 -10.38 13.62
C LYS A 324 15.49 -10.21 13.29
N LEU A 325 14.86 -9.20 13.89
CA LEU A 325 13.51 -8.79 13.57
C LEU A 325 13.42 -8.27 12.14
N PHE A 326 12.37 -8.68 11.43
CA PHE A 326 12.02 -8.20 10.11
C PHE A 326 10.51 -8.38 9.84
N PRO A 327 9.78 -7.32 9.46
CA PRO A 327 10.21 -5.92 9.39
C PRO A 327 10.33 -5.27 10.79
N VAL A 328 11.12 -4.20 10.89
CA VAL A 328 11.23 -3.35 12.11
C VAL A 328 10.69 -1.93 11.90
N THR A 329 10.20 -1.63 10.71
CA THR A 329 9.58 -0.34 10.39
C THR A 329 8.19 -0.59 9.83
N GLY A 330 7.22 0.19 10.30
CA GLY A 330 5.92 0.35 9.68
C GLY A 330 5.68 1.81 9.33
N HIS A 331 5.03 2.06 8.20
CA HIS A 331 4.63 3.40 7.79
C HIS A 331 3.11 3.52 7.84
N TYR A 332 2.59 4.33 8.75
CA TYR A 332 1.17 4.43 9.05
C TYR A 332 0.57 5.73 8.51
N SER A 333 -0.50 5.64 7.74
CA SER A 333 -1.28 6.79 7.28
C SER A 333 -2.40 7.10 8.27
N MET A 334 -2.38 8.29 8.85
CA MET A 334 -3.35 8.74 9.84
C MET A 334 -4.31 9.75 9.22
N ASN A 335 -5.39 9.27 8.61
CA ASN A 335 -6.42 10.15 8.08
C ASN A 335 -7.23 10.79 9.22
N ARG A 336 -7.49 10.01 10.28
CA ARG A 336 -8.12 10.44 11.53
C ARG A 336 -7.36 9.87 12.73
N ILE A 337 -7.35 10.61 13.83
CA ILE A 337 -6.88 10.08 15.11
C ILE A 337 -8.05 9.27 15.72
N PRO A 338 -7.82 8.00 16.13
CA PRO A 338 -8.86 7.21 16.80
C PRO A 338 -9.42 7.92 18.03
N LYS A 339 -10.74 7.86 18.22
CA LYS A 339 -11.37 8.37 19.44
C LYS A 339 -11.25 7.33 20.56
N LYS A 340 -11.26 7.82 21.81
CA LYS A 340 -11.32 6.97 23.00
C LYS A 340 -12.61 6.17 23.07
#